data_AF-A0A0Q9EVI8-F1
#
_entry.id   AF-A0A0Q9EVI8-F1
#
_cell.length_a   1.000
_cell.length_b   1.000
_cell.length_c   1.000
_cell.angle_alpha   90.00
_cell.angle_beta   90.00
_cell.angle_gamma   90.00
#
_symmetry.space_group_name_H-M   'P 1'
#
loop_
_entity.id
_entity.type
_entity.pdbx_description
1 polymer ?
#
loop_
_entity_poly.entity_id
_entity_poly.type
_entity_poly.pdbx_seq_one_letter_code
_entity_poly.pdbx_strand_id
1 'polypeptide(L)'
;MSRGDPHNSGKAILYTLGLFAAAFAIGAWLAGYAAPGHEAAWWISGGLLAVGLVVGLKVLEAAAMLAAPFVLAKMAARWATTGKPLDVRKDGDRHDWIAYLLFIPSYALFALLTGAGVGFVDGGLGFFLSALLYGGVGLVLGAVAAKILLKYALEVG
;
A
#
# COMPACT_ATOMS: atom_id res chain seq x y z
N MET A 1 28.38 -1.32 9.00
CA MET A 1 27.84 -1.74 7.70
C MET A 1 27.57 -3.24 7.77
N SER A 2 26.37 -3.63 8.21
CA SER A 2 25.99 -5.05 8.30
C SER A 2 25.55 -5.52 6.91
N ARG A 3 26.13 -6.62 6.43
CA ARG A 3 25.69 -7.32 5.21
C ARG A 3 24.29 -7.85 5.48
N GLY A 4 23.27 -7.28 4.84
CA GLY A 4 21.91 -7.83 4.86
C GLY A 4 21.92 -9.24 4.30
N ASP A 5 21.37 -10.19 5.05
CA ASP A 5 21.29 -11.58 4.65
C ASP A 5 20.49 -11.72 3.33
N PRO A 6 21.07 -12.29 2.26
CA PRO A 6 20.38 -12.48 0.98
C PRO A 6 19.17 -13.42 1.07
N HIS A 7 19.03 -14.14 2.20
CA HIS A 7 17.94 -15.07 2.45
C HIS A 7 16.59 -14.37 2.71
N ASN A 8 16.58 -13.12 3.21
CA ASN A 8 15.35 -12.38 3.48
C ASN A 8 14.84 -11.60 2.25
N SER A 9 15.74 -11.16 1.37
CA SER A 9 15.37 -10.42 0.14
C SER A 9 14.52 -11.26 -0.82
N GLY A 10 14.80 -12.55 -0.96
CA GLY A 10 14.03 -13.44 -1.85
C GLY A 10 12.57 -13.62 -1.39
N LYS A 11 12.34 -13.70 -0.08
CA LYS A 11 10.99 -13.81 0.49
C LYS A 11 10.20 -12.52 0.26
N ALA A 12 10.80 -11.35 0.52
CA ALA A 12 10.16 -10.05 0.30
C ALA A 12 9.74 -9.83 -1.16
N ILE A 13 10.56 -10.26 -2.11
CA ILE A 13 10.24 -10.22 -3.55
C ILE A 13 9.04 -11.13 -3.86
N LEU A 14 9.02 -12.36 -3.35
CA LEU A 14 7.92 -13.30 -3.55
C LEU A 14 6.60 -12.79 -2.95
N TYR A 15 6.62 -12.19 -1.76
CA TYR A 15 5.41 -11.63 -1.16
C TYR A 15 4.90 -10.40 -1.93
N THR A 16 5.79 -9.53 -2.39
CA THR A 16 5.42 -8.37 -3.22
C THR A 16 4.81 -8.83 -4.55
N LEU A 17 5.43 -9.82 -5.22
CA LEU A 17 4.88 -10.45 -6.42
C LEU A 17 3.53 -11.11 -6.17
N GLY A 18 3.38 -11.82 -5.06
CA GLY A 18 2.11 -12.45 -4.66
C GLY A 18 1.01 -11.42 -4.41
N LEU A 19 1.33 -10.32 -3.73
CA LEU A 19 0.41 -9.19 -3.51
C LEU A 19 0.01 -8.52 -4.82
N PHE A 20 0.96 -8.33 -5.72
CA PHE A 20 0.71 -7.75 -7.04
C PHE A 20 -0.21 -8.65 -7.88
N ALA A 21 0.08 -9.95 -7.93
CA ALA A 21 -0.75 -10.93 -8.63
C ALA A 21 -2.15 -11.05 -8.02
N ALA A 22 -2.26 -11.03 -6.69
CA ALA A 22 -3.55 -11.05 -6.00
C ALA A 22 -4.38 -9.78 -6.30
N ALA A 23 -3.77 -8.60 -6.23
CA ALA A 23 -4.43 -7.35 -6.57
C ALA A 23 -4.90 -7.32 -8.03
N PHE A 24 -4.06 -7.82 -8.95
CA PHE A 24 -4.42 -7.96 -10.36
C PHE A 24 -5.62 -8.90 -10.54
N ALA A 25 -5.57 -10.09 -9.96
CA ALA A 25 -6.64 -11.09 -10.08
C ALA A 25 -7.97 -10.57 -9.49
N ILE A 26 -7.91 -9.90 -8.34
CA ILE A 26 -9.09 -9.33 -7.68
C ILE A 26 -9.67 -8.18 -8.51
N GLY A 27 -8.83 -7.30 -9.07
CA GLY A 27 -9.30 -6.22 -9.95
C GLY A 27 -9.94 -6.75 -11.23
N ALA A 28 -9.32 -7.74 -11.88
CA ALA A 28 -9.89 -8.38 -13.05
C ALA A 28 -11.23 -9.08 -12.74
N TRP A 29 -11.32 -9.76 -11.60
CA TRP A 29 -12.55 -10.41 -11.15
C TRP A 29 -13.67 -9.42 -10.84
N LEU A 30 -13.35 -8.32 -10.15
CA LEU A 30 -14.32 -7.25 -9.87
C LEU A 30 -14.81 -6.57 -11.15
N ALA A 31 -13.96 -6.41 -12.16
CA ALA A 31 -14.36 -5.86 -13.45
C ALA A 31 -15.35 -6.77 -14.20
N GLY A 32 -15.26 -8.09 -14.02
CA GLY A 32 -16.26 -9.03 -14.52
C GLY A 32 -17.66 -8.80 -13.98
N TYR A 33 -17.78 -8.31 -12.74
CA TYR A 33 -19.07 -7.92 -12.15
C TYR A 33 -19.49 -6.49 -12.51
N ALA A 34 -18.55 -5.56 -12.61
CA ALA A 34 -18.82 -4.15 -12.82
C ALA A 34 -19.06 -3.76 -14.29
N ALA A 35 -18.47 -4.49 -15.23
CA ALA A 35 -18.59 -4.25 -16.67
C ALA A 35 -18.68 -5.59 -17.45
N PRO A 36 -19.76 -6.38 -17.28
CA PRO A 36 -19.94 -7.65 -17.98
C PRO A 36 -20.11 -7.43 -19.49
N GLY A 37 -19.08 -7.81 -20.26
CA GLY A 37 -19.07 -7.70 -21.73
C GLY A 37 -17.87 -6.93 -22.29
N HIS A 38 -17.09 -6.27 -21.43
CA HIS A 38 -15.88 -5.55 -21.83
C HIS A 38 -14.62 -6.26 -21.33
N GLU A 39 -14.07 -7.16 -22.14
CA GLU A 39 -12.82 -7.89 -21.81
C GLU A 39 -11.65 -6.94 -21.49
N ALA A 40 -11.59 -5.78 -22.16
CA ALA A 40 -10.60 -4.75 -21.88
C ALA A 40 -10.69 -4.20 -20.44
N ALA A 41 -11.90 -4.14 -19.86
CA ALA A 41 -12.10 -3.66 -18.50
C ALA A 41 -11.44 -4.58 -17.46
N TRP A 42 -11.31 -5.87 -17.74
CA TRP A 42 -10.67 -6.84 -16.85
C TRP A 42 -9.16 -6.57 -16.73
N TRP A 43 -8.51 -6.41 -17.88
CA TRP A 43 -7.08 -6.11 -17.95
C TRP A 43 -6.77 -4.73 -17.38
N ILE A 44 -7.57 -3.72 -17.73
CA ILE A 44 -7.40 -2.34 -17.25
C ILE A 44 -7.59 -2.27 -15.74
N SER A 45 -8.64 -2.91 -15.21
CA SER A 45 -8.92 -2.91 -13.79
C SER A 45 -7.86 -3.66 -12.98
N GLY A 46 -7.52 -4.88 -13.38
CA GLY A 46 -6.47 -5.66 -12.74
C GLY A 46 -5.13 -4.91 -12.75
N GLY A 47 -4.78 -4.33 -13.90
CA GLY A 47 -3.59 -3.50 -14.05
C GLY A 47 -3.60 -2.28 -13.13
N LEU A 48 -4.71 -1.53 -13.08
CA LEU A 48 -4.85 -0.36 -12.22
C LEU A 48 -4.74 -0.73 -10.75
N LEU A 49 -5.44 -1.76 -10.27
CA LEU A 49 -5.39 -2.16 -8.86
C LEU A 49 -3.99 -2.63 -8.43
N ALA A 50 -3.26 -3.29 -9.32
CA ALA A 50 -1.88 -3.71 -9.08
C ALA A 50 -0.91 -2.52 -9.10
N VAL A 51 -1.05 -1.60 -10.06
CA VAL A 51 -0.29 -0.34 -10.11
C VAL A 51 -0.57 0.54 -8.89
N GLY A 52 -1.82 0.61 -8.44
CA GLY A 52 -2.23 1.33 -7.25
C GLY A 52 -1.47 0.88 -6.00
N LEU A 53 -1.09 -0.39 -5.95
CA LEU A 53 -0.33 -0.97 -4.84
C LEU A 53 1.10 -0.44 -4.84
N VAL A 54 1.72 -0.34 -6.03
CA VAL A 54 3.04 0.29 -6.23
C VAL A 54 2.99 1.78 -5.92
N VAL A 55 1.93 2.47 -6.36
CA VAL A 55 1.72 3.90 -6.07
C VAL A 55 1.58 4.11 -4.56
N GLY A 56 0.77 3.32 -3.87
CA GLY A 56 0.60 3.39 -2.42
C GLY A 56 1.92 3.19 -1.67
N LEU A 57 2.75 2.25 -2.13
CA LEU A 57 4.10 2.04 -1.59
C LEU A 57 5.00 3.27 -1.78
N LYS A 58 4.97 3.87 -2.97
CA LYS A 58 5.76 5.07 -3.27
C LYS A 58 5.28 6.30 -2.52
N VAL A 59 3.98 6.43 -2.27
CA VAL A 59 3.43 7.47 -1.39
C VAL A 59 3.97 7.30 0.04
N LEU A 60 4.07 6.05 0.51
CA LEU A 60 4.61 5.76 1.84
C LEU A 60 6.11 6.10 1.94
N GLU A 61 6.90 5.73 0.92
CA GLU A 61 8.31 6.14 0.82
C GLU A 61 8.46 7.67 0.80
N ALA A 62 7.65 8.37 0.00
CA ALA A 62 7.67 9.82 -0.09
C ALA A 62 7.29 10.49 1.25
N ALA A 63 6.28 9.97 1.94
CA ALA A 63 5.87 10.45 3.25
C ALA A 63 6.97 10.20 4.30
N ALA A 64 7.62 9.04 4.26
CA ALA A 64 8.76 8.74 5.13
C ALA A 64 9.94 9.68 4.87
N MET A 65 10.23 10.01 3.61
CA MET A 65 11.26 10.99 3.24
C MET A 65 10.95 12.40 3.73
N LEU A 66 9.68 12.81 3.70
CA LEU A 66 9.24 14.10 4.25
C LEU A 66 9.33 14.15 5.79
N ALA A 67 9.09 13.02 6.46
CA ALA A 67 9.18 12.91 7.92
C ALA A 67 10.62 12.74 8.42
N ALA A 68 11.53 12.18 7.61
CA ALA A 68 12.93 11.94 7.95
C ALA A 68 13.66 13.17 8.55
N PRO A 69 13.59 14.39 7.98
CA PRO A 69 14.26 15.56 8.57
C PRO A 69 13.73 15.91 9.97
N PHE A 70 12.43 15.74 10.22
CA PHE A 70 11.84 15.98 11.55
C PHE A 70 12.30 14.95 12.57
N VAL A 71 12.36 13.67 12.18
CA VAL A 71 12.84 12.59 13.06
C VAL A 71 14.33 12.77 13.38
N LEU A 72 15.15 13.11 12.38
CA LEU A 72 16.57 13.41 12.55
C LEU A 72 16.80 14.63 13.44
N ALA A 73 16.04 15.71 13.26
CA ALA A 73 16.12 16.90 14.12
C ALA A 73 15.78 16.56 15.58
N LYS A 74 14.75 15.72 15.79
CA LYS A 74 14.35 15.28 17.13
C LYS A 74 15.39 14.35 17.77
N MET A 75 16.00 13.47 16.98
CA MET A 75 17.14 12.65 17.41
C MET A 75 18.33 13.52 17.81
N ALA A 76 18.69 14.52 17.00
CA ALA A 76 19.79 15.43 17.29
C ALA A 76 19.52 16.27 18.56
N ALA A 77 18.31 16.80 18.72
CA ALA A 77 17.92 17.56 19.92
C ALA A 77 17.92 16.70 21.19
N ARG A 78 17.44 15.46 21.12
CA ARG A 78 17.47 14.53 22.25
C ARG A 78 18.90 14.09 22.58
N TRP A 79 19.71 13.83 21.58
CA TRP A 79 21.11 13.47 21.76
C TRP A 79 21.90 14.62 22.40
N ALA A 80 21.67 15.86 21.95
CA ALA A 80 22.26 17.05 22.54
C ALA A 80 21.85 17.28 24.02
N THR A 81 20.63 16.89 24.41
CA THR A 81 20.11 17.13 25.78
C THR A 81 20.33 15.98 26.75
N THR A 82 20.37 14.73 26.27
CA THR A 82 20.44 13.54 27.13
C THR A 82 21.64 12.63 26.87
N GLY A 83 22.45 12.92 25.84
CA GLY A 83 23.61 12.10 25.45
C GLY A 83 23.27 10.69 24.96
N LYS A 84 21.99 10.33 24.93
CA LYS A 84 21.48 9.01 24.56
C LYS A 84 20.71 9.10 23.23
N PRO A 85 20.96 8.22 22.27
CA PRO A 85 20.15 8.13 21.06
C PRO A 85 18.70 7.72 21.42
N LEU A 86 17.76 8.00 20.52
CA LEU A 86 16.38 7.53 20.67
C LEU A 86 16.37 5.99 20.71
N ASP A 87 15.63 5.43 21.67
CA ASP A 87 15.36 3.98 21.71
C ASP A 87 14.52 3.59 20.49
N VAL A 88 15.17 3.01 19.49
CA VAL A 88 14.56 2.55 18.22
C VAL A 88 13.40 1.57 18.49
N ARG A 89 13.45 0.87 19.61
CA ARG A 89 12.56 -0.25 19.94
C ARG A 89 11.25 0.13 20.62
N LYS A 90 11.10 1.36 21.14
CA LYS A 90 9.87 1.81 21.82
C LYS A 90 8.91 2.58 20.91
N ASP A 91 9.39 3.07 19.77
CA ASP A 91 8.61 3.83 18.78
C ASP A 91 8.16 2.97 17.57
N GLY A 92 8.51 1.68 17.53
CA GLY A 92 8.17 0.75 16.44
C GLY A 92 6.67 0.66 16.18
N ASP A 93 5.88 0.42 17.23
CA ASP A 93 4.41 0.34 17.13
C ASP A 93 3.77 1.65 16.62
N ARG A 94 4.41 2.79 16.88
CA ARG A 94 3.88 4.12 16.52
C ARG A 94 4.21 4.48 15.07
N HIS A 95 5.38 4.09 14.57
CA HIS A 95 5.75 4.24 13.15
C HIS A 95 4.93 3.32 12.26
N ASP A 96 4.68 2.09 12.71
CA ASP A 96 3.82 1.13 12.00
C ASP A 96 2.40 1.70 11.84
N TRP A 97 1.85 2.29 12.89
CA TRP A 97 0.52 2.92 12.85
C TRP A 97 0.42 4.07 11.85
N ILE A 98 1.44 4.91 11.73
CA ILE A 98 1.48 6.01 10.76
C ILE A 98 1.54 5.45 9.32
N ALA A 99 2.31 4.38 9.10
CA ALA A 99 2.36 3.70 7.82
C ALA A 99 0.99 3.13 7.42
N TYR A 100 0.27 2.50 8.36
CA TYR A 100 -1.12 2.07 8.12
C TYR A 100 -2.05 3.23 7.79
N LEU A 101 -1.94 4.34 8.54
CA LEU A 101 -2.82 5.51 8.40
C LEU A 101 -2.62 6.26 7.08
N LEU A 102 -1.45 6.13 6.45
CA LEU A 102 -1.16 6.73 5.15
C LEU A 102 -1.45 5.76 4.00
N PHE A 103 -1.02 4.50 4.13
CA PHE A 103 -1.17 3.53 3.05
C PHE A 103 -2.62 3.15 2.79
N ILE A 104 -3.36 2.80 3.85
CA ILE A 104 -4.73 2.26 3.72
C ILE A 104 -5.66 3.28 3.03
N PRO A 105 -5.72 4.56 3.46
CA PRO A 105 -6.60 5.52 2.82
C PRO A 105 -6.16 5.87 1.39
N SER A 106 -4.85 5.99 1.14
CA SER A 106 -4.34 6.28 -0.21
C SER A 106 -4.68 5.15 -1.19
N TYR A 107 -4.47 3.90 -0.77
CA TYR A 107 -4.77 2.74 -1.61
C TYR A 107 -6.29 2.56 -1.79
N ALA A 108 -7.08 2.76 -0.74
CA ALA A 108 -8.53 2.71 -0.82
C ALA A 108 -9.11 3.79 -1.74
N LEU A 109 -8.58 5.02 -1.67
CA LEU A 109 -8.97 6.10 -2.57
C LEU A 109 -8.62 5.76 -4.03
N PHE A 110 -7.43 5.21 -4.26
CA PHE A 110 -7.02 4.77 -5.59
C PHE A 110 -7.93 3.66 -6.13
N ALA A 111 -8.24 2.66 -5.30
CA ALA A 111 -9.15 1.59 -5.67
C ALA A 111 -10.56 2.13 -5.96
N LEU A 112 -11.07 3.05 -5.13
CA LEU A 112 -12.35 3.72 -5.34
C LEU A 112 -12.39 4.45 -6.70
N LEU A 113 -11.35 5.21 -7.04
CA LEU A 113 -11.23 5.87 -8.35
C LEU A 113 -11.16 4.87 -9.50
N THR A 114 -10.48 3.75 -9.31
CA THR A 114 -10.42 2.65 -10.29
C THR A 114 -11.82 2.07 -10.53
N GLY A 115 -12.56 1.76 -9.47
CA GLY A 115 -13.94 1.27 -9.56
C GLY A 115 -14.89 2.27 -10.20
N ALA A 116 -14.74 3.56 -9.88
CA ALA A 116 -15.51 4.63 -10.53
C ALA A 116 -15.24 4.67 -12.04
N GLY A 117 -13.97 4.58 -12.45
CA GLY A 117 -13.57 4.55 -13.86
C GLY A 117 -14.11 3.34 -14.60
N VAL A 118 -14.00 2.15 -14.01
CA VAL A 118 -14.50 0.90 -14.61
C VAL A 118 -16.02 0.91 -14.73
N GLY A 119 -16.75 1.29 -13.67
CA GLY A 119 -18.21 1.34 -13.70
C GLY A 119 -18.78 2.47 -14.58
N PHE A 120 -17.95 3.41 -15.03
CA PHE A 120 -18.33 4.42 -16.02
C PHE A 120 -18.36 3.84 -17.45
N VAL A 121 -17.60 2.78 -17.73
CA VAL A 121 -17.50 2.15 -19.06
C VAL A 121 -18.83 1.54 -19.50
N ASP A 122 -19.57 0.92 -18.57
CA ASP A 122 -20.86 0.26 -18.85
C ASP A 122 -22.06 1.24 -18.92
N GLY A 123 -21.87 2.50 -18.50
CA GLY A 123 -22.91 3.54 -18.48
C GLY A 123 -23.95 3.39 -17.36
N GLY A 124 -24.42 4.52 -16.80
CA GLY A 124 -25.46 4.57 -15.76
C GLY A 124 -24.94 4.76 -14.33
N LEU A 125 -25.75 4.40 -13.31
CA LEU A 125 -25.39 4.48 -11.88
C LEU A 125 -24.35 3.43 -11.44
N GLY A 126 -23.89 2.58 -12.36
CA GLY A 126 -22.90 1.52 -12.12
C GLY A 126 -21.54 2.04 -11.61
N PHE A 127 -21.17 3.28 -11.95
CA PHE A 127 -19.94 3.90 -11.46
C PHE A 127 -19.92 4.03 -9.93
N PHE A 128 -21.04 4.33 -9.30
CA PHE A 128 -21.11 4.53 -7.85
C PHE A 128 -21.00 3.21 -7.09
N LEU A 129 -21.75 2.19 -7.52
CA LEU A 129 -21.67 0.84 -6.94
C LEU A 129 -20.28 0.22 -7.15
N SER A 130 -19.70 0.40 -8.33
CA SER A 130 -18.35 -0.08 -8.64
C SER A 130 -17.29 0.64 -7.81
N ALA A 131 -17.39 1.97 -7.66
CA ALA A 131 -16.51 2.74 -6.79
C ALA A 131 -16.57 2.24 -5.33
N LEU A 132 -17.77 1.97 -4.81
CA LEU A 132 -17.97 1.44 -3.46
C LEU A 132 -17.38 0.04 -3.29
N LEU A 133 -17.62 -0.86 -4.25
CA LEU A 133 -17.08 -2.22 -4.25
C LEU A 133 -15.55 -2.19 -4.25
N TYR A 134 -14.95 -1.44 -5.16
CA TYR A 134 -13.50 -1.33 -5.23
C TYR A 134 -12.91 -0.58 -4.04
N GLY A 135 -13.58 0.45 -3.52
CA GLY A 135 -13.14 1.16 -2.32
C GLY A 135 -13.13 0.24 -1.10
N GLY A 136 -14.18 -0.57 -0.92
CA GLY A 136 -14.25 -1.57 0.15
C GLY A 136 -13.18 -2.64 0.02
N VAL A 137 -12.97 -3.18 -1.19
CA VAL A 137 -11.91 -4.16 -1.45
C VAL A 137 -10.53 -3.53 -1.28
N GLY A 138 -10.35 -2.27 -1.70
CA GLY A 138 -9.14 -1.48 -1.52
C GLY A 138 -8.80 -1.27 -0.06
N LEU A 139 -9.78 -1.05 0.83
CA LEU A 139 -9.54 -0.99 2.28
C LEU A 139 -9.01 -2.31 2.82
N VAL A 140 -9.64 -3.43 2.44
CA VAL A 140 -9.25 -4.77 2.90
C VAL A 140 -7.85 -5.15 2.39
N LEU A 141 -7.63 -5.01 1.08
CA LEU A 141 -6.33 -5.26 0.46
C LEU A 141 -5.26 -4.31 0.98
N GLY A 142 -5.60 -3.04 1.20
CA GLY A 142 -4.71 -2.06 1.79
C GLY A 142 -4.24 -2.46 3.19
N ALA A 143 -5.17 -2.92 4.04
CA ALA A 143 -4.85 -3.40 5.38
C ALA A 143 -4.00 -4.68 5.36
N VAL A 144 -4.32 -5.64 4.50
CA VAL A 144 -3.56 -6.89 4.33
C VAL A 144 -2.15 -6.61 3.81
N ALA A 145 -2.05 -5.79 2.76
CA ALA A 145 -0.79 -5.37 2.17
C ALA A 145 0.10 -4.67 3.20
N ALA A 146 -0.44 -3.67 3.90
CA ALA A 146 0.31 -2.94 4.92
C ALA A 146 0.80 -3.89 6.03
N LYS A 147 -0.03 -4.85 6.47
CA LYS A 147 0.35 -5.83 7.49
C LYS A 147 1.47 -6.76 7.04
N ILE A 148 1.40 -7.23 5.80
CA ILE A 148 2.44 -8.09 5.21
C ILE A 148 3.74 -7.29 5.02
N LEU A 149 3.64 -6.10 4.41
CA LEU A 149 4.78 -5.24 4.12
C LEU A 149 5.51 -4.79 5.39
N LEU A 150 4.79 -4.38 6.44
CA LEU A 150 5.39 -3.98 7.71
C LEU A 150 6.03 -5.16 8.44
N LYS A 151 5.39 -6.34 8.44
CA LYS A 151 5.98 -7.55 9.02
C LYS A 151 7.34 -7.86 8.38
N TYR A 152 7.46 -7.73 7.06
CA TYR A 152 8.71 -8.02 6.35
C TYR A 152 9.72 -6.86 6.39
N ALA A 153 9.28 -5.60 6.45
CA ALA A 153 10.16 -4.45 6.63
C ALA A 153 10.89 -4.48 7.99
N LEU A 154 10.23 -4.98 9.05
CA LEU A 154 10.80 -5.13 10.39
C LEU A 154 11.72 -6.35 10.55
N GLU A 155 11.65 -7.35 9.66
CA GLU A 155 12.53 -8.52 9.67
C GLU A 155 13.90 -8.26 8.99
N VAL A 156 14.07 -7.11 8.33
CA VAL A 156 15.27 -6.76 7.54
C VAL A 156 16.11 -5.62 8.18
N GLY A 157 15.53 -4.84 9.11
CA GLY A 157 16.19 -3.72 9.81
C GLY A 157 16.81 -4.11 11.15
#